data_AF-M0MXI8-F1
#
_entry.id   AF-M0MXI8-F1
#
_cell.length_a   1.000
_cell.length_b   1.000
_cell.length_c   1.000
_cell.angle_alpha   90.00
_cell.angle_beta   90.00
_cell.angle_gamma   90.00
#
_symmetry.space_group_name_H-M   'P 1'
#
loop_
_entity.id
_entity.type
_entity.pdbx_description
1 polymer ?
#
loop_
_entity_poly.entity_id
_entity_poly.type
_entity_poly.pdbx_seq_one_letter_code
_entity_poly.pdbx_strand_id
1 'polypeptide(L)'
;MNGGRELLTVYLKGIFMGAADAVPGVSGGTIALITGIYERLIQAITSLDPRALRYLPRLHRRRGRAEFRTALVAMDIPFLLALGLGIVTAIVTVARLVHIAQRAYPGPLFAFFFGLIAASAIVLADQVSLDTTRRIVVAVVGFMFAFLVSGEVSSAVPNSPLFVFVAGAIAIAGMILPGVSGAFFLLLLGQYTYLTETLTEFTNALAALATGGSLAALVEPGIVVVAFGVGALIGLFSIAYAIRWALANYREATLTFLVSLMVGALRLPAIKVLNNTPDTTPMAIGSVLAVAIAGGALVVLVDRFTEDIEFA
;
A
#
# COMPACT_ATOMS: atom_id res chain seq x y z
N MET A 1 13.38 -28.18 -13.19
CA MET A 1 13.89 -26.80 -13.20
C MET A 1 13.89 -26.28 -11.77
N ASN A 2 15.00 -25.71 -11.30
CA ASN A 2 15.32 -25.60 -9.87
C ASN A 2 14.36 -24.67 -9.10
N GLY A 3 13.51 -25.22 -8.23
CA GLY A 3 12.53 -24.46 -7.44
C GLY A 3 13.12 -23.28 -6.65
N GLY A 4 14.42 -23.31 -6.32
CA GLY A 4 15.10 -22.16 -5.71
C GLY A 4 15.21 -20.92 -6.61
N ARG A 5 15.40 -21.08 -7.92
CA ARG A 5 15.45 -19.95 -8.87
C ARG A 5 14.07 -19.32 -9.03
N GLU A 6 13.03 -20.14 -9.11
CA GLU A 6 11.64 -19.67 -9.19
C GLU A 6 11.26 -18.86 -7.94
N LEU A 7 11.55 -19.39 -6.74
CA LEU A 7 11.27 -18.69 -5.48
C LEU A 7 12.06 -17.38 -5.36
N LEU A 8 13.30 -17.34 -5.84
CA LEU A 8 14.08 -16.09 -5.90
C LEU A 8 13.43 -15.06 -6.83
N THR A 9 12.97 -15.49 -8.01
CA THR A 9 12.24 -14.59 -8.92
C THR A 9 10.95 -14.06 -8.28
N VAL A 10 10.18 -14.92 -7.61
CA VAL A 10 8.96 -14.52 -6.88
C VAL A 10 9.29 -13.54 -5.75
N TYR A 11 10.37 -13.78 -5.00
CA TYR A 11 10.85 -12.87 -3.97
C TYR A 11 11.21 -11.49 -4.54
N LEU A 12 11.95 -11.42 -5.65
CA LEU A 12 12.29 -10.16 -6.30
C LEU A 12 11.04 -9.41 -6.82
N LYS A 13 10.07 -10.13 -7.40
CA LYS A 13 8.77 -9.55 -7.77
C LYS A 13 8.04 -8.99 -6.54
N GLY A 14 8.14 -9.69 -5.40
CA GLY A 14 7.64 -9.22 -4.11
C GLY A 14 8.30 -7.93 -3.64
N ILE A 15 9.61 -7.78 -3.86
CA ILE A 15 10.30 -6.51 -3.55
C ILE A 15 9.72 -5.36 -4.36
N PHE A 16 9.58 -5.52 -5.68
CA PHE A 16 9.02 -4.47 -6.53
C PHE A 16 7.57 -4.14 -6.17
N MET A 17 6.75 -5.16 -5.93
CA MET A 17 5.36 -5.00 -5.49
C MET A 17 5.28 -4.26 -4.15
N GLY A 18 6.05 -4.68 -3.15
CA GLY A 18 6.06 -4.05 -1.82
C GLY A 18 6.62 -2.62 -1.83
N ALA A 19 7.58 -2.32 -2.71
CA ALA A 19 8.11 -0.98 -2.87
C ALA A 19 7.04 -0.03 -3.46
N ALA A 20 6.27 -0.50 -4.44
CA ALA A 20 5.12 0.23 -4.97
C ALA A 20 4.04 0.45 -3.90
N ASP A 21 3.68 -0.58 -3.13
CA ASP A 21 2.66 -0.49 -2.08
C ASP A 21 3.04 0.43 -0.91
N ALA A 22 4.34 0.63 -0.66
CA ALA A 22 4.83 1.51 0.39
C ALA A 22 4.83 3.00 0.00
N VAL A 23 4.65 3.32 -1.29
CA VAL A 23 4.74 4.69 -1.82
C VAL A 23 3.34 5.19 -2.24
N PRO A 24 2.84 6.31 -1.66
CA PRO A 24 1.54 6.85 -2.03
C PRO A 24 1.44 7.20 -3.53
N GLY A 25 0.38 6.71 -4.17
CA GLY A 25 0.11 6.99 -5.59
C GLY A 25 0.57 5.88 -6.54
N VAL A 26 1.36 4.89 -6.09
CA VAL A 26 1.72 3.71 -6.87
C VAL A 26 0.96 2.48 -6.33
N SER A 27 0.51 1.57 -7.20
CA SER A 27 -0.23 0.36 -6.82
C SER A 27 0.64 -0.89 -7.00
N GLY A 28 0.84 -1.66 -5.92
CA GLY A 28 1.51 -2.96 -6.00
C GLY A 28 0.72 -3.98 -6.81
N GLY A 29 -0.62 -3.89 -6.82
CA GLY A 29 -1.49 -4.67 -7.70
C GLY A 29 -1.16 -4.48 -9.19
N THR A 30 -0.84 -3.25 -9.61
CA THR A 30 -0.37 -2.96 -10.97
C THR A 30 0.99 -3.62 -11.24
N ILE A 31 1.95 -3.54 -10.32
CA ILE A 31 3.24 -4.22 -10.46
C ILE A 31 3.08 -5.75 -10.54
N ALA A 32 2.15 -6.32 -9.76
CA ALA A 32 1.84 -7.74 -9.81
C ALA A 32 1.27 -8.16 -11.18
N LEU A 33 0.48 -7.29 -11.82
CA LEU A 33 -0.04 -7.49 -13.18
C LEU A 33 1.08 -7.43 -14.20
N ILE A 34 1.89 -6.35 -14.19
CA ILE A 34 3.03 -6.17 -15.11
C ILE A 34 4.01 -7.35 -15.03
N THR A 35 4.28 -7.82 -13.82
CA THR A 35 5.20 -8.93 -13.60
C THR A 35 4.56 -10.31 -13.81
N GLY A 36 3.28 -10.38 -14.18
CA GLY A 36 2.56 -11.60 -14.52
C GLY A 36 2.32 -12.55 -13.33
N ILE A 37 2.27 -12.03 -12.10
CA ILE A 37 2.01 -12.84 -10.89
C ILE A 37 0.64 -12.56 -10.28
N TYR A 38 -0.12 -11.59 -10.80
CA TYR A 38 -1.41 -11.18 -10.26
C TYR A 38 -2.39 -12.33 -10.16
N GLU A 39 -2.62 -13.07 -11.25
CA GLU A 39 -3.56 -14.19 -11.26
C GLU A 39 -3.16 -15.29 -10.27
N ARG A 40 -1.87 -15.67 -10.27
CA ARG A 40 -1.31 -16.64 -9.32
C ARG A 40 -1.48 -16.19 -7.88
N LEU A 41 -1.30 -14.89 -7.59
CA LEU A 41 -1.52 -14.30 -6.27
C LEU A 41 -2.98 -14.44 -5.82
N ILE A 42 -3.93 -14.05 -6.68
CA ILE A 42 -5.36 -14.17 -6.36
C ILE A 42 -5.75 -15.64 -6.17
N GLN A 43 -5.27 -16.54 -7.03
CA GLN A 43 -5.54 -17.98 -6.90
C GLN A 43 -4.95 -18.54 -5.60
N ALA A 44 -3.71 -18.21 -5.27
CA ALA A 44 -3.06 -18.66 -4.05
C ALA A 44 -3.82 -18.18 -2.80
N ILE A 45 -4.20 -16.90 -2.74
CA ILE A 45 -4.97 -16.33 -1.63
C ILE A 45 -6.34 -17.00 -1.50
N THR A 46 -7.05 -17.22 -2.61
CA THR A 46 -8.39 -17.83 -2.59
C THR A 46 -8.37 -19.34 -2.33
N SER A 47 -7.23 -20.01 -2.57
CA SER A 47 -7.03 -21.42 -2.26
C SER A 47 -6.69 -21.70 -0.78
N LEU A 48 -6.47 -20.66 0.03
CA LEU A 48 -6.19 -20.80 1.46
C LEU A 48 -7.37 -21.45 2.19
N ASP A 49 -7.17 -22.67 2.68
CA ASP A 49 -8.17 -23.41 3.45
C ASP A 49 -7.71 -23.58 4.91
N PRO A 50 -8.39 -22.94 5.90
CA PRO A 50 -8.11 -23.11 7.32
C PRO A 50 -8.15 -24.57 7.79
N ARG A 51 -8.82 -25.47 7.07
CA ARG A 51 -8.85 -26.91 7.39
C ARG A 51 -7.46 -27.54 7.32
N ALA A 52 -6.51 -26.96 6.61
CA ALA A 52 -5.11 -27.41 6.63
C ALA A 52 -4.50 -27.37 8.04
N LEU A 53 -5.03 -26.53 8.95
CA LEU A 53 -4.59 -26.46 10.34
C LEU A 53 -4.87 -27.75 11.12
N ARG A 54 -5.79 -28.62 10.67
CA ARG A 54 -6.07 -29.92 11.30
C ARG A 54 -4.88 -30.87 11.32
N TYR A 55 -3.89 -30.63 10.47
CA TYR A 55 -2.67 -31.44 10.38
C TYR A 55 -1.59 -31.00 11.39
N LEU A 56 -1.68 -29.79 11.99
CA LEU A 56 -0.72 -29.27 12.98
C LEU A 56 -0.48 -30.23 14.17
N PRO A 57 -1.51 -30.80 14.82
CA PRO A 57 -1.30 -31.73 15.94
C PRO A 57 -0.51 -32.99 15.55
N ARG A 58 -0.50 -33.36 14.26
CA ARG A 58 0.11 -34.57 13.73
C ARG A 58 1.53 -34.36 13.19
N LEU A 59 2.10 -33.16 13.30
CA LEU A 59 3.44 -32.81 12.81
C LEU A 59 4.57 -33.63 13.45
N HIS A 60 4.35 -34.16 14.66
CA HIS A 60 5.28 -35.05 15.33
C HIS A 60 5.53 -36.35 14.54
N ARG A 61 4.53 -36.82 13.77
CA ARG A 61 4.64 -38.04 12.95
C ARG A 61 5.13 -37.71 11.54
N ARG A 62 6.03 -38.54 10.98
CA ARG A 62 6.53 -38.39 9.58
C ARG A 62 5.38 -38.29 8.55
N ARG A 63 4.34 -39.09 8.71
CA ARG A 63 3.15 -39.08 7.84
C ARG A 63 2.37 -37.76 7.94
N GLY A 64 2.19 -37.22 9.15
CA GLY A 64 1.51 -35.94 9.33
C GLY A 64 2.27 -34.77 8.71
N ARG A 65 3.61 -34.77 8.74
CA ARG A 65 4.42 -33.78 8.03
C ARG A 65 4.28 -33.86 6.51
N ALA A 66 4.24 -35.07 5.96
CA ALA A 66 4.03 -35.26 4.53
C ALA A 66 2.65 -34.75 4.09
N GLU A 67 1.59 -35.12 4.81
CA GLU A 67 0.22 -34.66 4.54
C GLU A 67 0.09 -33.13 4.67
N PHE A 68 0.70 -32.53 5.69
CA PHE A 68 0.72 -31.08 5.84
C PHE A 68 1.48 -30.38 4.71
N ARG A 69 2.67 -30.89 4.33
CA ARG A 69 3.44 -30.35 3.21
C ARG A 69 2.66 -30.41 1.90
N THR A 70 1.96 -31.51 1.63
CA THR A 70 1.11 -31.64 0.45
C THR A 70 -0.01 -30.60 0.46
N ALA A 71 -0.66 -30.39 1.61
CA ALA A 71 -1.67 -29.34 1.75
C ALA A 71 -1.08 -27.94 1.51
N LEU A 72 0.10 -27.63 2.05
CA LEU A 72 0.76 -26.33 1.85
C LEU A 72 1.14 -26.10 0.37
N VAL A 73 1.63 -27.13 -0.32
CA VAL A 73 1.95 -27.03 -1.76
C VAL A 73 0.69 -26.87 -2.60
N ALA A 74 -0.40 -27.55 -2.24
CA ALA A 74 -1.68 -27.41 -2.94
C ALA A 74 -2.29 -26.01 -2.82
N MET A 75 -1.99 -25.29 -1.73
CA MET A 75 -2.39 -23.89 -1.50
C MET A 75 -1.34 -22.87 -2.00
N ASP A 76 -0.29 -23.33 -2.68
CA ASP A 76 0.83 -22.51 -3.18
C ASP A 76 1.50 -21.63 -2.09
N ILE A 77 1.56 -22.14 -0.85
CA ILE A 77 2.18 -21.44 0.28
C ILE A 77 3.66 -21.09 0.03
N PRO A 78 4.49 -21.92 -0.65
CA PRO A 78 5.86 -21.52 -0.98
C PRO A 78 5.94 -20.22 -1.81
N PHE A 79 5.02 -20.04 -2.76
CA PHE A 79 4.91 -18.80 -3.53
C PHE A 79 4.50 -17.63 -2.64
N LEU A 80 3.45 -17.78 -1.82
CA LEU A 80 3.00 -16.71 -0.91
C LEU A 80 4.07 -16.31 0.10
N LEU A 81 4.86 -17.27 0.62
CA LEU A 81 5.96 -16.99 1.53
C LEU A 81 7.10 -16.25 0.84
N ALA A 82 7.52 -16.68 -0.36
CA ALA A 82 8.57 -15.98 -1.11
C ALA A 82 8.15 -14.55 -1.48
N LEU A 83 6.93 -14.39 -1.99
CA LEU A 83 6.37 -13.10 -2.36
C LEU A 83 6.22 -12.19 -1.14
N GLY A 84 5.58 -12.70 -0.09
CA GLY A 84 5.33 -11.98 1.16
C GLY A 84 6.63 -11.56 1.85
N LEU A 85 7.67 -12.40 1.83
CA LEU A 85 8.98 -12.02 2.33
C LEU A 85 9.59 -10.87 1.51
N GLY A 86 9.45 -10.89 0.19
CA GLY A 86 9.87 -9.78 -0.68
C GLY A 86 9.13 -8.49 -0.35
N ILE A 87 7.80 -8.56 -0.18
CA ILE A 87 6.95 -7.43 0.16
C ILE A 87 7.35 -6.85 1.53
N VAL A 88 7.49 -7.69 2.56
CA VAL A 88 7.89 -7.24 3.90
C VAL A 88 9.28 -6.60 3.87
N THR A 89 10.26 -7.20 3.17
CA THR A 89 11.59 -6.61 3.00
C THR A 89 11.51 -5.24 2.37
N ALA A 90 10.72 -5.07 1.31
CA ALA A 90 10.55 -3.79 0.64
C ALA A 90 9.84 -2.76 1.54
N ILE A 91 8.74 -3.13 2.20
CA ILE A 91 8.01 -2.22 3.10
C ILE A 91 8.92 -1.74 4.23
N VAL A 92 9.70 -2.61 4.86
CA VAL A 92 10.65 -2.21 5.93
C VAL A 92 11.74 -1.30 5.38
N THR A 93 12.29 -1.62 4.20
CA THR A 93 13.36 -0.82 3.58
C THR A 93 12.84 0.56 3.16
N VAL A 94 11.70 0.62 2.47
CA VAL A 94 11.07 1.87 2.02
C VAL A 94 10.59 2.69 3.21
N ALA A 95 9.98 2.07 4.24
CA ALA A 95 9.57 2.79 5.45
C ALA A 95 10.77 3.49 6.12
N ARG A 96 11.94 2.84 6.17
CA ARG A 96 13.18 3.48 6.67
C ARG A 96 13.64 4.63 5.79
N LEU A 97 13.64 4.45 4.46
CA LEU A 97 14.02 5.52 3.52
C LEU A 97 13.07 6.71 3.64
N VAL A 98 11.77 6.47 3.68
CA VAL A 98 10.72 7.48 3.88
C VAL A 98 10.90 8.16 5.23
N HIS A 99 11.15 7.42 6.31
CA HIS A 99 11.38 7.99 7.64
C HIS A 99 12.60 8.93 7.66
N ILE A 100 13.71 8.52 7.03
CA ILE A 100 14.91 9.37 6.88
C ILE A 100 14.59 10.61 6.05
N ALA A 101 13.97 10.43 4.88
CA ALA A 101 13.60 11.53 3.99
C ALA A 101 12.61 12.49 4.65
N GLN A 102 11.69 12.00 5.48
CA GLN A 102 10.72 12.82 6.17
C GLN A 102 11.38 13.70 7.24
N ARG A 103 12.40 13.17 7.94
CA ARG A 103 13.13 13.94 8.95
C ARG A 103 14.13 14.93 8.34
N ALA A 104 14.81 14.54 7.26
CA ALA A 104 15.86 15.36 6.63
C ALA A 104 15.32 16.33 5.57
N TYR A 105 14.35 15.90 4.76
CA TYR A 105 13.84 16.60 3.58
C TYR A 105 12.30 16.53 3.48
N PRO A 106 11.54 16.98 4.48
CA PRO A 106 10.08 16.85 4.50
C PRO A 106 9.39 17.53 3.30
N GLY A 107 9.81 18.76 2.95
CA GLY A 107 9.26 19.47 1.79
C GLY A 107 9.41 18.67 0.48
N PRO A 108 10.64 18.30 0.08
CA PRO A 108 10.88 17.45 -1.09
C PRO A 108 10.15 16.10 -1.06
N LEU A 109 10.09 15.41 0.08
CA LEU A 109 9.37 14.13 0.19
C LEU A 109 7.88 14.29 -0.14
N PHE A 110 7.22 15.29 0.44
CA PHE A 110 5.80 15.52 0.16
C PHE A 110 5.58 16.09 -1.24
N ALA A 111 6.56 16.79 -1.83
CA ALA A 111 6.52 17.19 -3.23
C ALA A 111 6.56 15.97 -4.15
N PHE A 112 7.41 14.99 -3.84
CA PHE A 112 7.47 13.71 -4.56
C PHE A 112 6.12 12.97 -4.49
N PHE A 113 5.52 12.85 -3.30
CA PHE A 113 4.18 12.26 -3.13
C PHE A 113 3.09 13.04 -3.85
N PHE A 114 3.14 14.38 -3.84
CA PHE A 114 2.22 15.22 -4.61
C PHE A 114 2.30 14.87 -6.10
N GLY A 115 3.52 14.82 -6.64
CA GLY A 115 3.77 14.47 -8.04
C GLY A 115 3.23 13.09 -8.42
N LEU A 116 3.49 12.07 -7.59
CA LEU A 116 2.96 10.72 -7.78
C LEU A 116 1.43 10.71 -7.80
N ILE A 117 0.78 11.27 -6.77
CA ILE A 117 -0.68 11.26 -6.65
C ILE A 117 -1.33 12.06 -7.79
N ALA A 118 -0.75 13.20 -8.16
CA ALA A 118 -1.26 14.05 -9.23
C ALA A 118 -1.15 13.35 -10.59
N ALA A 119 0.00 12.74 -10.89
CA ALA A 119 0.19 11.99 -12.11
C ALA A 119 -0.75 10.77 -12.18
N SER A 120 -0.91 10.02 -11.09
CA SER A 120 -1.86 8.91 -11.05
C SER A 120 -3.31 9.36 -11.25
N ALA A 121 -3.69 10.53 -10.73
CA ALA A 121 -5.01 11.10 -10.97
C ALA A 121 -5.19 11.55 -12.43
N ILE A 122 -4.14 12.06 -13.08
CA ILE A 122 -4.16 12.44 -14.50
C ILE A 122 -4.25 11.20 -15.39
N VAL A 123 -3.44 10.17 -15.13
CA VAL A 123 -3.47 8.89 -15.86
C VAL A 123 -4.86 8.25 -15.80
N LEU A 124 -5.51 8.31 -14.63
CA LEU A 124 -6.85 7.75 -14.45
C LEU A 124 -7.98 8.72 -14.83
N ALA A 125 -7.68 9.92 -15.33
CA ALA A 125 -8.69 10.94 -15.63
C ALA A 125 -9.65 10.48 -16.74
N ASP A 126 -9.18 9.73 -17.73
CA ASP A 126 -10.00 9.22 -18.82
C ASP A 126 -11.01 8.14 -18.36
N GLN A 127 -10.79 7.57 -17.18
CA GLN A 127 -11.74 6.63 -16.55
C GLN A 127 -12.86 7.33 -15.77
N VAL A 128 -12.81 8.66 -15.65
CA VAL A 128 -13.82 9.49 -14.99
C VAL A 128 -14.90 9.86 -15.99
N SER A 129 -16.17 9.66 -15.61
CA SER A 129 -17.31 10.12 -16.41
C SER A 129 -18.20 11.04 -15.57
N LEU A 130 -18.50 12.21 -16.13
CA LEU A 130 -19.33 13.24 -15.51
C LEU A 130 -20.64 13.47 -16.27
N ASP A 131 -21.06 12.49 -17.06
CA ASP A 131 -22.18 12.62 -18.01
C ASP A 131 -23.56 12.66 -17.34
N THR A 132 -23.64 12.38 -16.03
CA THR A 132 -24.90 12.34 -15.28
C THR A 132 -24.76 13.10 -13.97
N THR A 133 -25.83 13.76 -13.52
CA THR A 133 -25.90 14.45 -12.22
C THR A 133 -25.45 13.56 -11.06
N ARG A 134 -25.82 12.27 -11.06
CA ARG A 134 -25.36 11.31 -10.04
C ARG A 134 -23.84 11.19 -10.00
N ARG A 135 -23.16 11.16 -11.14
CA ARG A 135 -21.69 11.02 -11.21
C ARG A 135 -20.99 12.30 -10.77
N ILE A 136 -21.53 13.46 -11.14
CA ILE A 136 -21.05 14.76 -10.64
C ILE A 136 -21.17 14.82 -9.12
N VAL A 137 -22.31 14.42 -8.55
CA VAL A 137 -22.50 14.36 -7.09
C VAL A 137 -21.47 13.43 -6.44
N VAL A 138 -21.23 12.25 -7.01
CA VAL A 138 -20.21 11.31 -6.52
C VAL A 138 -18.80 11.91 -6.57
N ALA A 139 -18.45 12.60 -7.65
CA ALA A 139 -17.17 13.28 -7.79
C ALA A 139 -16.99 14.36 -6.70
N VAL A 140 -17.99 15.23 -6.54
CA VAL A 140 -17.97 16.30 -5.51
C VAL A 140 -17.88 15.70 -4.11
N VAL A 141 -18.64 14.65 -3.82
CA VAL A 141 -18.59 13.98 -2.50
C VAL A 141 -17.20 13.37 -2.26
N GLY A 142 -16.62 12.69 -3.25
CA GLY A 142 -15.27 12.12 -3.14
C GLY A 142 -14.22 13.21 -2.91
N PHE A 143 -14.22 14.26 -3.73
CA PHE A 143 -13.30 15.38 -3.58
C PHE A 143 -13.44 16.05 -2.22
N MET A 144 -14.66 16.42 -1.82
CA MET A 144 -14.91 17.11 -0.55
C MET A 144 -14.56 16.24 0.64
N PHE A 145 -14.90 14.94 0.60
CA PHE A 145 -14.50 14.00 1.65
C PHE A 145 -12.98 13.97 1.79
N ALA A 146 -12.25 13.76 0.71
CA ALA A 146 -10.80 13.71 0.76
C ALA A 146 -10.19 15.04 1.21
N PHE A 147 -10.65 16.15 0.65
CA PHE A 147 -10.13 17.49 0.95
C PHE A 147 -10.33 17.87 2.43
N LEU A 148 -11.48 17.53 3.02
CA LEU A 148 -11.77 17.80 4.43
C LEU A 148 -10.96 16.86 5.35
N VAL A 149 -10.93 15.57 5.04
CA VAL A 149 -10.23 14.55 5.86
C VAL A 149 -8.72 14.77 5.82
N SER A 150 -8.14 15.06 4.65
CA SER A 150 -6.71 15.30 4.47
C SER A 150 -6.25 16.66 5.02
N GLY A 151 -7.15 17.41 5.66
CA GLY A 151 -6.88 18.71 6.22
C GLY A 151 -6.69 18.73 7.73
N GLU A 152 -7.32 19.69 8.38
CA GLU A 152 -7.23 19.86 9.84
C GLU A 152 -7.73 18.62 10.59
N VAL A 153 -8.66 17.87 9.98
CA VAL A 153 -9.17 16.61 10.51
C VAL A 153 -8.04 15.60 10.70
N SER A 154 -7.10 15.48 9.76
CA SER A 154 -5.98 14.52 9.85
C SER A 154 -5.12 14.72 11.10
N SER A 155 -4.95 15.97 11.56
CA SER A 155 -4.21 16.32 12.78
C SER A 155 -4.96 15.91 14.06
N ALA A 156 -6.29 15.80 13.99
CA ALA A 156 -7.17 15.43 15.09
C ALA A 156 -7.54 13.93 15.10
N VAL A 157 -7.14 13.18 14.07
CA VAL A 157 -7.39 11.74 13.98
C VAL A 157 -6.61 11.01 15.09
N PRO A 158 -7.28 10.18 15.92
CA PRO A 158 -6.61 9.42 16.95
C PRO A 158 -5.65 8.38 16.36
N ASN A 159 -4.43 8.29 16.88
CA ASN A 159 -3.50 7.19 16.61
C ASN A 159 -3.80 5.97 17.49
N SER A 160 -5.07 5.72 17.79
CA SER A 160 -5.47 4.58 18.62
C SER A 160 -5.30 3.27 17.83
N PRO A 161 -4.93 2.15 18.48
CA PRO A 161 -4.84 0.86 17.80
C PRO A 161 -6.12 0.46 17.06
N LEU A 162 -7.29 0.87 17.57
CA LEU A 162 -8.58 0.65 16.90
C LEU A 162 -8.69 1.40 15.57
N PHE A 163 -8.23 2.67 15.53
CA PHE A 163 -8.24 3.44 14.29
C PHE A 163 -7.23 2.86 13.28
N VAL A 164 -6.04 2.48 13.76
CA VAL A 164 -5.00 1.81 12.95
C VAL A 164 -5.51 0.49 12.36
N PHE A 165 -6.26 -0.28 13.14
CA PHE A 165 -6.92 -1.49 12.66
C PHE A 165 -7.85 -1.21 11.47
N VAL A 166 -8.72 -0.19 11.58
CA VAL A 166 -9.63 0.20 10.49
C VAL A 166 -8.84 0.73 9.29
N ALA A 167 -7.82 1.56 9.52
CA ALA A 167 -6.95 2.08 8.49
C ALA A 167 -6.23 0.96 7.71
N GLY A 168 -5.74 -0.05 8.42
CA GLY A 168 -5.13 -1.24 7.82
C GLY A 168 -6.12 -2.04 6.96
N ALA A 169 -7.37 -2.18 7.43
CA ALA A 169 -8.42 -2.86 6.68
C ALA A 169 -8.80 -2.13 5.38
N ILE A 170 -8.78 -0.80 5.38
CA ILE A 170 -9.03 0.01 4.17
C ILE A 170 -7.81 -0.01 3.24
N ALA A 171 -6.60 0.18 3.78
CA ALA A 171 -5.36 0.26 3.02
C ALA A 171 -5.09 -1.02 2.24
N ILE A 172 -5.25 -2.19 2.88
CA ILE A 172 -5.02 -3.48 2.22
C ILE A 172 -5.97 -3.72 1.05
N ALA A 173 -7.21 -3.22 1.13
CA ALA A 173 -8.19 -3.38 0.08
C ALA A 173 -7.78 -2.63 -1.19
N GLY A 174 -7.08 -1.50 -1.02
CA GLY A 174 -6.40 -0.79 -2.10
C GLY A 174 -5.21 -1.55 -2.67
N MET A 175 -4.36 -2.17 -1.83
CA MET A 175 -3.12 -2.84 -2.26
C MET A 175 -3.35 -4.06 -3.19
N ILE A 176 -4.51 -4.72 -3.07
CA ILE A 176 -4.82 -5.93 -3.87
C ILE A 176 -5.43 -5.56 -5.23
N LEU A 177 -6.04 -4.39 -5.35
CA LEU A 177 -6.74 -3.98 -6.55
C LEU A 177 -5.79 -3.17 -7.46
N PRO A 178 -5.56 -3.61 -8.71
CA PRO A 178 -4.75 -2.86 -9.66
C PRO A 178 -5.30 -1.43 -9.85
N GLY A 179 -4.41 -0.46 -9.92
CA GLY A 179 -4.77 0.95 -10.08
C GLY A 179 -5.18 1.68 -8.79
N VAL A 180 -5.25 0.99 -7.65
CA VAL A 180 -5.55 1.61 -6.35
C VAL A 180 -4.35 1.46 -5.41
N SER A 181 -3.97 2.53 -4.69
CA SER A 181 -2.80 2.55 -3.81
C SER A 181 -3.22 2.49 -2.33
N GLY A 182 -2.74 1.48 -1.59
CA GLY A 182 -3.01 1.40 -0.15
C GLY A 182 -2.32 2.48 0.68
N ALA A 183 -1.08 2.83 0.32
CA ALA A 183 -0.35 3.94 0.94
C ALA A 183 -1.04 5.29 0.72
N PHE A 184 -1.74 5.47 -0.40
CA PHE A 184 -2.58 6.64 -0.63
C PHE A 184 -3.72 6.73 0.41
N PHE A 185 -4.42 5.64 0.70
CA PHE A 185 -5.46 5.66 1.74
C PHE A 185 -4.88 5.92 3.13
N LEU A 186 -3.70 5.38 3.44
CA LEU A 186 -3.00 5.70 4.70
C LEU A 186 -2.62 7.17 4.78
N LEU A 187 -2.21 7.77 3.66
CA LEU A 187 -1.91 9.19 3.59
C LEU A 187 -3.18 10.03 3.77
N LEU A 188 -4.26 9.65 3.10
CA LEU A 188 -5.57 10.29 3.23
C LEU A 188 -6.09 10.27 4.68
N LEU A 189 -5.95 9.13 5.37
CA LEU A 189 -6.37 8.96 6.76
C LEU A 189 -5.39 9.59 7.78
N GLY A 190 -4.31 10.23 7.32
CA GLY A 190 -3.29 10.83 8.19
C GLY A 190 -2.40 9.83 8.93
N GLN A 191 -2.50 8.54 8.60
CA GLN A 191 -1.81 7.45 9.31
C GLN A 191 -0.47 7.07 8.67
N TYR A 192 -0.18 7.50 7.44
CA TYR A 192 1.02 7.11 6.71
C TYR A 192 2.32 7.40 7.50
N THR A 193 2.53 8.66 7.87
CA THR A 193 3.71 9.07 8.64
C THR A 193 3.83 8.30 9.96
N TYR A 194 2.74 8.25 10.73
CA TYR A 194 2.70 7.55 12.02
C TYR A 194 3.10 6.07 11.86
N LEU A 195 2.49 5.36 10.91
CA LEU A 195 2.79 3.94 10.68
C LEU A 195 4.21 3.70 10.17
N THR A 196 4.75 4.56 9.31
CA THR A 196 6.14 4.42 8.84
C THR A 196 7.16 4.63 9.96
N GLU A 197 6.88 5.57 10.87
CA GLU A 197 7.71 5.83 12.05
C GLU A 197 7.60 4.67 13.05
N THR A 198 6.39 4.25 13.41
CA THR A 198 6.17 3.11 14.31
C THR A 198 6.77 1.81 13.76
N LEU A 199 6.68 1.55 12.46
CA LEU A 199 7.31 0.38 11.85
C LEU A 199 8.85 0.46 11.92
N THR A 200 9.41 1.65 11.72
CA THR A 200 10.86 1.88 11.86
C THR A 200 11.32 1.66 13.30
N GLU A 201 10.56 2.18 14.27
CA GLU A 201 10.80 1.97 15.71
C GLU A 201 10.70 0.48 16.09
N PHE A 202 9.65 -0.21 15.65
CA PHE A 202 9.47 -1.65 15.88
C PHE A 202 10.66 -2.45 15.35
N THR A 203 11.06 -2.20 14.10
CA THR A 203 12.16 -2.95 13.47
C THR A 203 13.52 -2.61 14.06
N ASN A 204 13.74 -1.37 14.52
CA ASN A 204 14.94 -1.00 15.28
C ASN A 204 14.99 -1.71 16.65
N ALA A 205 13.87 -1.74 17.37
CA ALA A 205 13.77 -2.45 18.65
C ALA A 205 14.01 -3.96 18.47
N LEU A 206 13.50 -4.57 17.39
CA LEU A 206 13.78 -5.96 17.04
C LEU A 206 15.27 -6.20 16.79
N ALA A 207 15.92 -5.34 16.00
CA ALA A 207 17.36 -5.46 15.74
C ALA A 207 18.18 -5.29 17.03
N ALA A 208 17.76 -4.39 17.92
CA ALA A 208 18.43 -4.13 19.19
C ALA A 208 18.39 -5.35 20.14
N LEU A 209 17.39 -6.24 20.05
CA LEU A 209 17.36 -7.48 20.84
C LEU A 209 18.60 -8.35 20.60
N ALA A 210 19.11 -8.39 19.37
CA ALA A 210 20.31 -9.17 19.03
C ALA A 210 21.57 -8.62 19.73
N THR A 211 21.56 -7.35 20.12
CA THR A 211 22.65 -6.65 20.81
C THR A 211 22.37 -6.42 22.30
N GLY A 212 21.38 -7.11 22.88
CA GLY A 212 21.04 -7.02 24.31
C GLY A 212 19.95 -5.99 24.68
N GLY A 213 19.15 -5.54 23.72
CA GLY A 213 18.01 -4.64 23.95
C GLY A 213 16.87 -5.28 24.75
N SER A 214 15.98 -4.44 25.29
CA SER A 214 14.85 -4.88 26.12
C SER A 214 13.61 -5.24 25.29
N LEU A 215 12.93 -6.33 25.67
CA LEU A 215 11.62 -6.70 25.11
C LEU A 215 10.53 -5.65 25.39
N ALA A 216 10.68 -4.83 26.43
CA ALA A 216 9.72 -3.77 26.73
C ALA A 216 9.63 -2.73 25.60
N ALA A 217 10.74 -2.47 24.90
CA ALA A 217 10.80 -1.51 23.79
C ALA A 217 9.99 -1.96 22.55
N LEU A 218 9.57 -3.23 22.49
CA LEU A 218 8.76 -3.77 21.40
C LEU A 218 7.26 -3.68 21.66
N VAL A 219 6.83 -3.48 22.91
CA VAL A 219 5.43 -3.64 23.30
C VAL A 219 4.56 -2.59 22.61
N GLU A 220 4.89 -1.31 22.77
CA GLU A 220 4.11 -0.21 22.20
C GLU A 220 4.05 -0.24 20.66
N PRO A 221 5.18 -0.23 19.93
CA PRO A 221 5.12 -0.26 18.48
C PRO A 221 4.61 -1.60 17.94
N GLY A 222 4.82 -2.70 18.70
CA GLY A 222 4.30 -4.03 18.37
C GLY A 222 2.77 -4.11 18.44
N ILE A 223 2.13 -3.45 19.41
CA ILE A 223 0.65 -3.39 19.50
C ILE A 223 0.08 -2.74 18.24
N VAL A 224 0.69 -1.66 17.76
CA VAL A 224 0.24 -0.91 16.58
C VAL A 224 0.47 -1.72 15.31
N VAL A 225 1.65 -2.33 15.14
CA VAL A 225 1.96 -3.20 13.99
C VAL A 225 1.01 -4.40 13.93
N VAL A 226 0.73 -5.03 15.08
CA VAL A 226 -0.24 -6.13 15.16
C VAL A 226 -1.65 -5.65 14.85
N ALA A 227 -2.09 -4.50 15.39
CA ALA A 227 -3.40 -3.94 15.09
C ALA A 227 -3.57 -3.66 13.60
N PHE A 228 -2.57 -3.05 12.97
CA PHE A 228 -2.53 -2.83 11.51
C PHE A 228 -2.59 -4.16 10.75
N GLY A 229 -1.76 -5.13 11.13
CA GLY A 229 -1.69 -6.43 10.47
C GLY A 229 -2.98 -7.24 10.57
N VAL A 230 -3.62 -7.27 11.75
CA VAL A 230 -4.92 -7.92 11.94
C VAL A 230 -6.01 -7.20 11.15
N GLY A 231 -5.99 -5.85 11.14
CA GLY A 231 -6.87 -5.04 10.31
C GLY A 231 -6.73 -5.36 8.83
N ALA A 232 -5.49 -5.40 8.33
CA ALA A 232 -5.18 -5.75 6.96
C ALA A 232 -5.64 -7.18 6.60
N LEU A 233 -5.42 -8.16 7.47
CA LEU A 233 -5.89 -9.52 7.23
C LEU A 233 -7.41 -9.60 7.15
N ILE A 234 -8.14 -8.93 8.05
CA ILE A 234 -9.61 -8.91 8.03
C ILE A 234 -10.13 -8.11 6.82
N GLY A 235 -9.51 -6.98 6.49
CA GLY A 235 -9.87 -6.12 5.37
C GLY A 235 -9.72 -6.83 4.02
N LEU A 236 -8.64 -7.61 3.85
CA LEU A 236 -8.42 -8.47 2.69
C LEU A 236 -9.62 -9.40 2.41
N PHE A 237 -10.28 -9.93 3.45
CA PHE A 237 -11.43 -10.83 3.29
C PHE A 237 -12.81 -10.15 3.35
N SER A 238 -12.92 -8.87 3.73
CA SER A 238 -14.22 -8.20 3.94
C SER A 238 -14.41 -6.99 3.02
N ILE A 239 -13.59 -5.95 3.18
CA ILE A 239 -13.69 -4.69 2.44
C ILE A 239 -13.38 -4.89 0.95
N ALA A 240 -12.48 -5.84 0.61
CA ALA A 240 -12.18 -6.19 -0.77
C ALA A 240 -13.42 -6.61 -1.57
N TYR A 241 -14.38 -7.30 -0.95
CA TYR A 241 -15.64 -7.68 -1.62
C TYR A 241 -16.52 -6.47 -1.91
N ALA A 242 -16.60 -5.52 -0.99
CA ALA A 242 -17.38 -4.30 -1.19
C ALA A 242 -16.85 -3.46 -2.36
N ILE A 243 -15.52 -3.28 -2.43
CA ILE A 243 -14.88 -2.54 -3.53
C ILE A 243 -15.04 -3.30 -4.85
N ARG A 244 -14.78 -4.62 -4.86
CA ARG A 244 -14.97 -5.46 -6.06
C ARG A 244 -16.41 -5.40 -6.56
N TRP A 245 -17.38 -5.47 -5.66
CA TRP A 245 -18.80 -5.35 -6.00
C TRP A 245 -19.13 -3.96 -6.55
N ALA A 246 -18.61 -2.89 -5.94
CA ALA A 246 -18.81 -1.53 -6.41
C ALA A 246 -18.23 -1.31 -7.81
N LEU A 247 -17.04 -1.85 -8.10
CA LEU A 247 -16.44 -1.78 -9.44
C LEU A 247 -17.17 -2.65 -10.46
N ALA A 248 -17.72 -3.80 -10.05
CA ALA A 248 -18.48 -4.67 -10.95
C ALA A 248 -19.86 -4.08 -11.33
N ASN A 249 -20.52 -3.39 -10.40
CA ASN A 249 -21.90 -2.90 -10.59
C ASN A 249 -21.98 -1.39 -10.89
N TYR A 250 -21.00 -0.61 -10.46
CA TYR A 250 -20.96 0.85 -10.55
C TYR A 250 -19.57 1.35 -10.98
N ARG A 251 -18.95 0.69 -11.98
CA ARG A 251 -17.56 0.92 -12.40
C ARG A 251 -17.23 2.41 -12.56
N GLU A 252 -17.95 3.11 -13.45
CA GLU A 252 -17.66 4.51 -13.78
C GLU A 252 -17.86 5.44 -12.57
N ALA A 253 -18.90 5.21 -11.76
CA ALA A 253 -19.12 6.00 -10.54
C ALA A 253 -18.03 5.74 -9.49
N THR A 254 -17.59 4.49 -9.35
CA THR A 254 -16.53 4.10 -8.40
C THR A 254 -15.19 4.68 -8.81
N LEU A 255 -14.83 4.61 -10.10
CA LEU A 255 -13.60 5.21 -10.62
C LEU A 255 -13.64 6.74 -10.51
N THR A 256 -14.77 7.37 -10.85
CA THR A 256 -15.00 8.81 -10.65
C THR A 256 -14.80 9.20 -9.18
N PHE A 257 -15.33 8.42 -8.23
CA PHE A 257 -15.15 8.65 -6.81
C PHE A 257 -13.68 8.54 -6.38
N LEU A 258 -12.99 7.47 -6.81
CA LEU A 258 -11.59 7.22 -6.45
C LEU A 258 -10.64 8.29 -7.00
N VAL A 259 -10.81 8.69 -8.27
CA VAL A 259 -10.00 9.78 -8.84
C VAL A 259 -10.30 11.10 -8.15
N SER A 260 -11.57 11.39 -7.84
CA SER A 260 -11.94 12.60 -7.10
C SER A 260 -11.37 12.61 -5.68
N LEU A 261 -11.31 11.45 -4.99
CA LEU A 261 -10.60 11.31 -3.72
C LEU A 261 -9.11 11.63 -3.86
N MET A 262 -8.45 11.15 -4.93
CA MET A 262 -7.03 11.43 -5.19
C MET A 262 -6.78 12.92 -5.36
N VAL A 263 -7.60 13.60 -6.17
CA VAL A 263 -7.49 15.04 -6.41
C VAL A 263 -7.75 15.82 -5.11
N GLY A 264 -8.76 15.45 -4.32
CA GLY A 264 -9.03 16.10 -3.03
C GLY A 264 -7.90 15.91 -2.01
N ALA A 265 -7.30 14.71 -1.97
CA ALA A 265 -6.24 14.36 -1.05
C ALA A 265 -4.91 15.06 -1.34
N LEU A 266 -4.70 15.60 -2.56
CA LEU A 266 -3.53 16.42 -2.91
C LEU A 266 -3.34 17.62 -1.98
N ARG A 267 -4.41 18.06 -1.30
CA ARG A 267 -4.36 19.11 -0.27
C ARG A 267 -3.32 18.80 0.81
N LEU A 268 -3.23 17.56 1.30
CA LEU A 268 -2.29 17.21 2.38
C LEU A 268 -0.82 17.37 1.97
N PRO A 269 -0.32 16.70 0.91
CA PRO A 269 1.06 16.89 0.49
C PRO A 269 1.33 18.34 0.05
N ALA A 270 0.37 19.05 -0.56
CA ALA A 270 0.53 20.47 -0.89
C ALA A 270 0.79 21.34 0.35
N ILE A 271 -0.02 21.19 1.40
CA ILE A 271 0.18 21.91 2.67
C ILE A 271 1.51 21.52 3.31
N LYS A 272 1.88 20.24 3.28
CA LYS A 272 3.17 19.79 3.82
C LYS A 272 4.35 20.38 3.06
N VAL A 273 4.28 20.50 1.74
CA VAL A 273 5.30 21.19 0.93
C VAL A 273 5.41 22.65 1.37
N LEU A 274 4.28 23.39 1.42
CA LEU A 274 4.26 24.80 1.79
C LEU A 274 4.81 25.04 3.21
N ASN A 275 4.42 24.21 4.18
CA ASN A 275 4.86 24.37 5.57
C ASN A 275 6.32 23.96 5.81
N ASN A 276 6.88 23.09 4.97
CA ASN A 276 8.25 22.58 5.11
C ASN A 276 9.23 23.16 4.08
N THR A 277 8.79 24.11 3.27
CA THR A 277 9.64 24.90 2.37
C THR A 277 9.24 26.38 2.49
N PRO A 278 9.51 27.01 3.65
CA PRO A 278 9.21 28.43 3.85
C PRO A 278 10.13 29.34 3.04
N ASP A 279 11.27 28.83 2.59
CA ASP A 279 12.17 29.54 1.69
C ASP A 279 11.55 29.65 0.29
N THR A 280 11.26 30.88 -0.12
CA THR A 280 10.70 31.21 -1.43
C THR A 280 11.78 31.58 -2.45
N THR A 281 13.04 31.25 -2.21
CA THR A 281 14.10 31.42 -3.21
C THR A 281 13.75 30.64 -4.49
N PRO A 282 14.10 31.16 -5.69
CA PRO A 282 13.87 30.43 -6.94
C PRO A 282 14.50 29.03 -6.97
N MET A 283 15.61 28.85 -6.25
CA MET A 283 16.29 27.56 -6.12
C MET A 283 15.50 26.57 -5.26
N ALA A 284 14.96 27.01 -4.10
CA ALA A 284 14.12 26.17 -3.26
C ALA A 284 12.85 25.74 -3.99
N ILE A 285 12.15 26.68 -4.63
CA ILE A 285 10.95 26.40 -5.44
C ILE A 285 11.29 25.46 -6.60
N GLY A 286 12.40 25.72 -7.32
CA GLY A 286 12.87 24.88 -8.41
C GLY A 286 13.15 23.45 -7.98
N SER A 287 13.74 23.25 -6.79
CA SER A 287 14.02 21.91 -6.25
C SER A 287 12.74 21.13 -5.92
N VAL A 288 11.75 21.79 -5.30
CA VAL A 288 10.45 21.19 -4.97
C VAL A 288 9.70 20.78 -6.23
N LEU A 289 9.66 21.66 -7.24
CA LEU A 289 9.03 21.36 -8.53
C LEU A 289 9.74 20.23 -9.26
N ALA A 290 11.08 20.22 -9.28
CA ALA A 290 11.85 19.15 -9.90
C ALA A 290 11.56 17.78 -9.27
N VAL A 291 11.46 17.73 -7.94
CA VAL A 291 11.15 16.50 -7.21
C VAL A 291 9.69 16.05 -7.43
N ALA A 292 8.74 16.99 -7.48
CA ALA A 292 7.36 16.67 -7.85
C ALA A 292 7.26 16.12 -9.28
N ILE A 293 7.96 16.74 -10.24
CA ILE A 293 8.00 16.25 -11.63
C ILE A 293 8.65 14.87 -11.69
N ALA A 294 9.73 14.62 -10.95
CA ALA A 294 10.36 13.30 -10.88
C ALA A 294 9.40 12.23 -10.34
N GLY A 295 8.61 12.57 -9.31
CA GLY A 295 7.53 11.70 -8.81
C GLY A 295 6.49 11.42 -9.89
N GLY A 296 5.97 12.44 -10.55
CA GLY A 296 4.98 12.25 -11.61
C GLY A 296 5.51 11.44 -12.80
N ALA A 297 6.76 11.67 -13.21
CA ALA A 297 7.42 10.93 -14.28
C ALA A 297 7.57 9.44 -13.95
N LEU A 298 7.75 9.08 -12.68
CA LEU A 298 7.80 7.69 -12.25
C LEU A 298 6.46 6.98 -12.48
N VAL A 299 5.32 7.64 -12.20
CA VAL A 299 3.99 7.07 -12.47
C VAL A 299 3.79 6.86 -13.96
N VAL A 300 4.05 7.89 -14.76
CA VAL A 300 3.88 7.82 -16.23
C VAL A 300 4.78 6.73 -16.82
N LEU A 301 5.98 6.54 -16.27
CA LEU A 301 6.86 5.45 -16.69
C LEU A 301 6.25 4.08 -16.38
N VAL A 302 5.74 3.87 -15.15
CA VAL A 302 5.08 2.62 -14.76
C VAL A 302 3.84 2.36 -15.62
N ASP A 303 3.05 3.39 -15.86
CA ASP A 303 1.83 3.33 -16.67
C ASP A 303 2.11 2.92 -18.12
N ARG A 304 3.13 3.51 -18.75
CA ARG A 304 3.57 3.11 -20.11
C ARG A 304 3.94 1.64 -20.23
N PHE A 305 4.58 1.08 -19.19
CA PHE A 305 4.89 -0.36 -19.17
C PHE A 305 3.67 -1.25 -18.88
N THR A 306 2.55 -0.64 -18.48
CA THR A 306 1.28 -1.34 -18.20
C THR A 306 0.35 -1.34 -19.41
N GLU A 307 0.28 -0.25 -20.18
CA GLU A 307 -0.56 -0.13 -21.38
C GLU A 307 -0.27 -1.22 -22.43
N ASP A 308 0.98 -1.68 -22.55
CA ASP A 308 1.37 -2.76 -23.47
C ASP A 308 0.74 -4.13 -23.12
N ILE A 309 0.17 -4.29 -21.91
CA ILE A 309 -0.32 -5.57 -21.38
C ILE A 309 -1.85 -5.69 -21.49
N GLU A 310 -2.60 -4.59 -21.50
CA GLU A 310 -4.07 -4.63 -21.70
C GLU A 310 -4.49 -5.01 -23.13
N PHE A 311 -3.53 -5.04 -24.08
CA PHE A 311 -3.77 -5.38 -25.49
C PHE A 311 -3.13 -6.71 -25.97
N ALA A 312 -2.63 -7.55 -25.05
CA ALA A 312 -1.97 -8.83 -25.37
C ALA A 312 -2.76 -10.08 -24.93
#